data_AF-A0A223AZ42-F1
#
_entry.id   AF-A0A223AZ42-F1
#
_cell.length_a   1.000
_cell.length_b   1.000
_cell.length_c   1.000
_cell.angle_alpha   90.00
_cell.angle_beta   90.00
_cell.angle_gamma   90.00
#
_symmetry.space_group_name_H-M   'P 1'
#
loop_
_entity.id
_entity.type
_entity.pdbx_description
1 polymer ?
#
loop_
_entity_poly.entity_id
_entity_poly.type
_entity_poly.pdbx_seq_one_letter_code
_entity_poly.pdbx_strand_id
1 'polypeptide(L)'
;MNKDLKKFILFLIGSIIIAFAISYSYSAYQSCQHDKKINEVKNTFGFGGTDKKVEDVKKNENSQEAWQNQMLEMLELLGYSKVETRPFYKRIYDKLTGKKVYNYIDKTGHETEAGSFEFCNEVLYEDLNIKNETIMVEVKDNKIIEKFFDGDKDLIQIELTANDDYSSYDQKIYSYITKKTITVKDVLNKDTYLNTKNGIIEYEDGKTIEFTHKNSEMNGPAIETFPNGDKIEFNFVNDKRIGEAEKFYKNGDREIFTYGKNNKKNGSSTYYFANGDVEETIYVDGVLQGPAKYMYKDGAVEHYKYKDGKRIEN
;
A
#
# COMPACT_ATOMS: atom_id res chain seq x y z
N MET A 1 21.86 -11.50 19.91
CA MET A 1 20.48 -11.47 19.38
C MET A 1 19.97 -10.05 19.53
N ASN A 2 19.83 -9.33 18.41
CA ASN A 2 19.74 -7.87 18.39
C ASN A 2 18.40 -7.39 18.99
N LYS A 3 18.41 -6.23 19.67
CA LYS A 3 17.22 -5.62 20.30
C LYS A 3 16.09 -5.41 19.28
N ASP A 4 16.46 -5.29 18.00
CA ASP A 4 15.57 -5.08 16.87
C ASP A 4 14.79 -6.34 16.46
N LEU A 5 15.34 -7.54 16.67
CA LEU A 5 14.62 -8.80 16.40
C LEU A 5 13.48 -9.01 17.40
N LYS A 6 13.65 -8.56 18.65
CA LYS A 6 12.59 -8.59 19.67
C LYS A 6 11.46 -7.59 19.35
N LYS A 7 11.78 -6.43 18.79
CA LYS A 7 10.79 -5.44 18.32
C LYS A 7 10.05 -5.91 17.07
N PHE A 8 10.75 -6.54 16.12
CA PHE A 8 10.16 -7.15 14.93
C PHE A 8 9.17 -8.28 15.28
N ILE A 9 9.52 -9.12 16.26
CA ILE A 9 8.61 -10.17 16.76
C ILE A 9 7.38 -9.56 17.46
N LEU A 10 7.52 -8.47 18.21
CA LEU A 10 6.39 -7.77 18.84
C LEU A 10 5.47 -7.07 17.83
N PHE A 11 6.02 -6.49 16.76
CA PHE A 11 5.26 -5.84 15.69
C PHE A 11 4.52 -6.87 14.82
N LEU A 12 5.17 -7.98 14.48
CA LEU A 12 4.56 -9.12 13.80
C LEU A 12 3.45 -9.73 14.68
N ILE A 13 3.66 -9.86 15.99
CA ILE A 13 2.64 -10.34 16.94
C ILE A 13 1.48 -9.32 17.04
N GLY A 14 1.72 -8.01 16.99
CA GLY A 14 0.67 -6.98 16.99
C GLY A 14 -0.22 -7.03 15.73
N SER A 15 0.40 -7.10 14.55
CA SER A 15 -0.33 -7.23 13.27
C SER A 15 -1.03 -8.58 13.12
N ILE A 16 -0.45 -9.65 13.67
CA ILE A 16 -1.10 -10.97 13.76
C ILE A 16 -2.25 -10.95 14.76
N ILE A 17 -2.14 -10.29 15.93
CA ILE A 17 -3.22 -10.18 16.90
C ILE A 17 -4.36 -9.31 16.37
N ILE A 18 -4.07 -8.24 15.62
CA ILE A 18 -5.09 -7.41 14.95
C ILE A 18 -5.74 -8.20 13.80
N ALA A 19 -4.98 -8.92 12.98
CA ALA A 19 -5.53 -9.81 11.96
C ALA A 19 -6.33 -10.99 12.55
N PHE A 20 -5.92 -11.54 13.70
CA PHE A 20 -6.67 -12.55 14.44
C PHE A 20 -7.88 -11.97 15.15
N ALA A 21 -7.83 -10.75 15.69
CA ALA A 21 -8.98 -10.09 16.28
C ALA A 21 -10.02 -9.75 15.20
N ILE A 22 -9.58 -9.30 14.02
CA ILE A 22 -10.43 -9.09 12.85
C ILE A 22 -10.97 -10.43 12.32
N SER A 23 -10.16 -11.50 12.30
CA SER A 23 -10.61 -12.84 11.90
C SER A 23 -11.49 -13.52 12.94
N TYR A 24 -11.33 -13.25 14.24
CA TYR A 24 -12.12 -13.85 15.33
C TYR A 24 -13.43 -13.10 15.52
N SER A 25 -13.43 -11.77 15.36
CA SER A 25 -14.64 -10.94 15.29
C SER A 25 -15.45 -11.25 14.03
N TYR A 26 -14.78 -11.50 12.89
CA TYR A 26 -15.43 -11.90 11.64
C TYR A 26 -15.84 -13.39 11.64
N SER A 27 -15.10 -14.28 12.30
CA SER A 27 -15.50 -15.66 12.57
C SER A 27 -16.68 -15.73 13.53
N ALA A 28 -16.73 -14.87 14.55
CA ALA A 28 -17.90 -14.72 15.43
C ALA A 28 -19.11 -14.14 14.67
N TYR A 29 -18.88 -13.24 13.71
CA TYR A 29 -19.92 -12.73 12.81
C TYR A 29 -20.44 -13.79 11.82
N GLN A 30 -19.55 -14.58 11.20
CA GLN A 30 -19.88 -15.72 10.32
C GLN A 30 -20.52 -16.88 11.11
N SER A 31 -20.08 -17.13 12.36
CA SER A 31 -20.71 -18.07 13.30
C SER A 31 -22.11 -17.59 13.70
N CYS A 32 -22.31 -16.28 13.88
CA CYS A 32 -23.62 -15.70 14.15
C CYS A 32 -24.57 -15.78 12.94
N GLN A 33 -24.04 -15.82 11.71
CA GLN A 33 -24.82 -16.09 10.49
C GLN A 33 -24.98 -17.59 10.18
N HIS A 34 -24.20 -18.48 10.80
CA HIS A 34 -24.46 -19.91 10.79
C HIS A 34 -25.54 -20.32 11.81
N ASP A 35 -25.70 -19.55 12.90
CA ASP A 35 -26.69 -19.81 13.94
C ASP A 35 -28.15 -19.55 13.52
N LYS A 36 -28.40 -18.79 12.45
CA LYS A 36 -29.77 -18.67 11.91
C LYS A 36 -30.23 -19.92 11.16
N LYS A 37 -29.34 -20.61 10.44
CA LYS A 37 -29.66 -21.91 9.81
C LYS A 37 -29.63 -23.06 10.83
N ILE A 38 -28.84 -22.97 11.89
CA ILE A 38 -28.84 -23.97 12.97
C ILE A 38 -30.07 -23.85 13.87
N ASN A 39 -30.59 -22.64 14.16
CA ASN A 39 -31.80 -22.50 14.98
C ASN A 39 -33.09 -22.89 14.25
N GLU A 40 -33.14 -22.75 12.92
CA GLU A 40 -34.24 -23.29 12.10
C GLU A 40 -34.19 -24.83 12.08
N VAL A 41 -33.00 -25.42 12.03
CA VAL A 41 -32.78 -26.88 12.12
C VAL A 41 -33.02 -27.40 13.56
N LYS A 42 -32.57 -26.70 14.61
CA LYS A 42 -32.78 -27.09 16.01
C LYS A 42 -34.24 -27.01 16.45
N ASN A 43 -35.00 -26.02 15.96
CA ASN A 43 -36.45 -25.96 16.18
C ASN A 43 -37.22 -27.02 15.38
N THR A 44 -36.67 -27.50 14.26
CA THR A 44 -37.23 -28.63 13.50
C THR A 44 -36.99 -29.98 14.20
N PHE A 45 -35.97 -30.09 15.08
CA PHE A 45 -35.58 -31.36 15.73
C PHE A 45 -35.67 -31.38 17.27
N GLY A 46 -36.22 -30.35 17.92
CA GLY A 46 -36.73 -30.45 19.30
C GLY A 46 -35.71 -30.72 20.42
N PHE A 47 -34.51 -30.14 20.38
CA PHE A 47 -33.55 -30.23 21.49
C PHE A 47 -33.48 -28.91 22.28
N GLY A 48 -34.23 -28.84 23.37
CA GLY A 48 -34.12 -27.80 24.40
C GLY A 48 -33.18 -28.20 25.55
N GLY A 49 -32.59 -27.21 26.22
CA GLY A 49 -31.85 -27.42 27.47
C GLY A 49 -30.87 -26.32 27.90
N THR A 50 -31.40 -25.31 28.59
CA THR A 50 -30.84 -24.56 29.74
C THR A 50 -29.44 -23.90 29.69
N ASP A 51 -29.48 -22.58 29.47
CA ASP A 51 -28.86 -21.47 30.21
C ASP A 51 -27.47 -21.59 30.85
N LYS A 52 -26.57 -20.70 30.42
CA LYS A 52 -25.82 -19.81 31.32
C LYS A 52 -25.71 -18.41 30.71
N LYS A 53 -26.19 -17.43 31.49
CA LYS A 53 -26.21 -15.98 31.22
C LYS A 53 -24.84 -15.47 30.78
N VAL A 54 -24.80 -14.83 29.61
CA VAL A 54 -23.80 -13.82 29.24
C VAL A 54 -24.46 -12.48 29.46
N GLU A 55 -23.84 -11.65 30.28
CA GLU A 55 -24.23 -10.27 30.53
C GLU A 55 -24.30 -9.49 29.22
N ASP A 56 -25.41 -8.75 29.06
CA ASP A 56 -25.62 -7.78 28.00
C ASP A 56 -24.48 -6.74 27.99
N VAL A 57 -23.60 -6.79 26.99
CA VAL A 57 -22.67 -5.70 26.68
C VAL A 57 -22.88 -5.26 25.23
N LYS A 58 -23.66 -4.16 25.13
CA LYS A 58 -23.78 -3.19 24.03
C LYS A 58 -23.88 -3.74 22.60
N LYS A 59 -25.13 -4.03 22.22
CA LYS A 59 -25.60 -4.03 20.84
C LYS A 59 -26.01 -2.60 20.45
N ASN A 60 -25.58 -2.16 19.25
CA ASN A 60 -25.71 -0.82 18.63
C ASN A 60 -24.53 0.13 18.84
N GLU A 61 -23.40 -0.17 18.20
CA GLU A 61 -22.54 0.90 17.70
C GLU A 61 -22.97 1.23 16.27
N ASN A 62 -23.16 2.51 15.98
CA ASN A 62 -23.35 2.98 14.61
C ASN A 62 -22.08 2.61 13.82
N SER A 63 -22.19 1.79 12.76
CA SER A 63 -21.03 1.26 12.01
C SER A 63 -20.12 2.36 11.49
N GLN A 64 -20.70 3.50 11.09
CA GLN A 64 -19.96 4.69 10.69
C GLN A 64 -19.16 5.28 11.86
N GLU A 65 -19.76 5.38 13.05
CA GLU A 65 -19.11 5.93 14.24
C GLU A 65 -18.00 4.99 14.74
N ALA A 66 -18.23 3.67 14.70
CA ALA A 66 -17.23 2.66 15.02
C ALA A 66 -16.02 2.75 14.08
N TRP A 67 -16.26 2.82 12.76
CA TRP A 67 -15.20 2.98 11.77
C TRP A 67 -14.43 4.28 11.97
N GLN A 68 -15.13 5.41 12.19
CA GLN A 68 -14.49 6.70 12.48
C GLN A 68 -13.60 6.64 13.73
N ASN A 69 -14.10 6.06 14.83
CA ASN A 69 -13.34 5.95 16.07
C ASN A 69 -12.10 5.06 15.88
N GLN A 70 -12.26 3.93 15.19
CA GLN A 70 -11.13 3.04 14.90
C GLN A 70 -10.01 3.76 14.13
N MET A 71 -10.35 4.55 13.10
CA MET A 71 -9.35 5.31 12.33
C MET A 71 -8.67 6.39 13.20
N LEU A 72 -9.41 7.06 14.07
CA LEU A 72 -8.85 8.08 14.97
C LEU A 72 -7.94 7.48 16.06
N GLU A 73 -8.29 6.30 16.58
CA GLU A 73 -7.50 5.57 17.57
C GLU A 73 -6.15 5.09 17.00
N MET A 74 -6.07 4.83 15.69
CA MET A 74 -4.80 4.48 15.04
C MET A 74 -3.74 5.58 15.18
N LEU A 75 -4.12 6.85 15.09
CA LEU A 75 -3.17 7.95 15.28
C LEU A 75 -2.62 7.98 16.70
N GLU A 76 -3.45 7.67 17.70
CA GLU A 76 -3.02 7.59 19.09
C GLU A 76 -2.05 6.43 19.33
N LEU A 77 -2.30 5.27 18.69
CA LEU A 77 -1.39 4.13 18.70
C LEU A 77 -0.05 4.43 18.01
N LEU A 78 -0.04 5.32 17.02
CA LEU A 78 1.16 5.80 16.34
C LEU A 78 1.93 6.86 17.15
N GLY A 79 1.47 7.22 18.35
CA GLY A 79 2.16 8.15 19.26
C GLY A 79 1.70 9.60 19.15
N TYR A 80 0.71 9.88 18.29
CA TYR A 80 0.13 11.21 18.19
C TYR A 80 -0.88 11.44 19.31
N SER A 81 -0.87 12.63 19.89
CA SER A 81 -1.85 13.02 20.89
C SER A 81 -2.76 14.12 20.38
N LYS A 82 -4.05 13.92 20.55
CA LYS A 82 -5.07 14.93 20.26
C LYS A 82 -4.82 16.21 21.06
N VAL A 83 -4.99 17.36 20.42
CA VAL A 83 -4.81 18.70 21.00
C VAL A 83 -6.11 19.49 20.89
N GLU A 84 -6.61 20.00 22.01
CA GLU A 84 -7.88 20.75 22.08
C GLU A 84 -7.75 22.24 21.70
N THR A 85 -6.94 22.59 20.71
CA THR A 85 -6.58 24.00 20.42
C THR A 85 -7.41 24.70 19.34
N ARG A 86 -8.60 24.21 18.99
CA ARG A 86 -9.43 24.90 17.97
C ARG A 86 -10.17 26.13 18.54
N PRO A 87 -9.99 27.33 17.95
CA PRO A 87 -10.74 28.52 18.34
C PRO A 87 -12.26 28.30 18.27
N PHE A 88 -13.00 28.91 19.20
CA PHE A 88 -14.45 28.73 19.33
C PHE A 88 -15.22 28.94 18.02
N TYR A 89 -14.89 29.97 17.24
CA TYR A 89 -15.57 30.25 15.97
C TYR A 89 -15.38 29.12 14.93
N LYS A 90 -14.20 28.47 14.89
CA LYS A 90 -13.96 27.33 14.00
C LYS A 90 -14.81 26.13 14.41
N ARG A 91 -14.93 25.86 15.72
CA ARG A 91 -15.79 24.78 16.23
C ARG A 91 -17.27 24.98 15.90
N ILE A 92 -17.76 26.23 15.94
CA ILE A 92 -19.12 26.55 15.47
C ILE A 92 -19.26 26.24 13.98
N TYR A 93 -18.31 26.70 13.16
CA TYR A 93 -18.32 26.45 11.72
C TYR A 93 -18.30 24.94 11.39
N ASP A 94 -17.47 24.16 12.08
CA ASP A 94 -17.42 22.71 11.93
C ASP A 94 -18.80 22.08 12.23
N LYS A 95 -19.43 22.49 13.34
CA LYS A 95 -20.76 22.00 13.72
C LYS A 95 -21.83 22.37 12.70
N LEU A 96 -21.80 23.58 12.14
CA LEU A 96 -22.73 24.03 11.11
C LEU A 96 -22.54 23.29 9.78
N THR A 97 -21.31 22.87 9.48
CA THR A 97 -20.97 22.15 8.24
C THR A 97 -21.05 20.63 8.38
N GLY A 98 -21.37 20.12 9.57
CA GLY A 98 -21.39 18.69 9.88
C GLY A 98 -19.99 18.05 9.92
N LYS A 99 -18.93 18.85 9.96
CA LYS A 99 -17.55 18.37 10.02
C LYS A 99 -17.13 18.18 11.48
N LYS A 100 -16.34 17.15 11.74
CA LYS A 100 -15.55 17.04 12.98
C LYS A 100 -14.09 17.22 12.60
N VAL A 101 -13.37 18.12 13.27
CA VAL A 101 -11.95 18.33 12.95
C VAL A 101 -11.11 18.32 14.20
N TYR A 102 -10.00 17.60 14.13
CA TYR A 102 -9.09 17.35 15.22
C TYR A 102 -7.68 17.73 14.82
N ASN A 103 -6.93 18.27 15.78
CA ASN A 103 -5.49 18.48 15.62
C ASN A 103 -4.78 17.46 16.51
N TYR A 104 -3.70 16.91 16.01
CA TYR A 104 -2.84 15.96 16.70
C TYR A 104 -1.39 16.46 16.62
N ILE A 105 -0.60 16.17 17.65
CA ILE A 105 0.84 16.45 17.67
C ILE A 105 1.61 15.19 18.04
N ASP A 106 2.77 14.98 17.44
CA ASP A 106 3.67 13.92 17.87
C ASP A 106 4.27 14.29 19.23
N LYS A 107 4.01 13.46 20.26
CA LYS A 107 4.54 13.65 21.61
C LYS A 107 5.71 12.73 21.93
N THR A 108 6.13 11.88 21.00
CA THR A 108 7.15 10.88 21.28
C THR A 108 8.53 11.50 21.48
N GLY A 109 8.78 12.72 21.01
CA GLY A 109 10.01 13.50 21.27
C GLY A 109 11.31 12.83 20.77
N HIS A 110 11.18 11.66 20.16
CA HIS A 110 12.22 10.97 19.46
C HIS A 110 12.26 11.52 18.05
N GLU A 111 13.44 11.60 17.47
CA GLU A 111 13.54 11.38 16.02
C GLU A 111 12.95 9.99 15.83
N THR A 112 11.66 9.92 15.52
CA THR A 112 11.12 8.79 14.82
C THR A 112 11.95 8.80 13.53
N GLU A 113 13.07 8.06 13.50
CA GLU A 113 13.49 7.41 12.27
C GLU A 113 12.18 6.90 11.70
N ALA A 114 11.66 7.51 10.64
CA ALA A 114 10.29 7.34 10.19
C ALA A 114 9.95 5.85 10.16
N GLY A 115 9.37 5.40 11.26
CA GLY A 115 9.49 4.02 11.70
C GLY A 115 8.09 3.60 12.04
N SER A 116 7.23 3.58 11.02
CA SER A 116 5.91 2.93 10.98
C SER A 116 4.98 3.43 9.85
N PHE A 117 5.52 3.96 8.75
CA PHE A 117 4.84 3.84 7.45
C PHE A 117 5.81 3.13 6.51
N GLU A 118 5.97 1.80 6.69
CA GLU A 118 6.65 0.97 5.67
C GLU A 118 5.96 1.07 4.31
N PHE A 119 4.69 1.50 4.31
CA PHE A 119 3.90 1.68 3.13
C PHE A 119 4.50 2.71 2.18
N CYS A 120 4.92 2.23 1.00
CA CYS A 120 5.39 3.06 -0.11
C CYS A 120 6.61 3.95 0.23
N ASN A 121 7.50 3.53 1.15
CA ASN A 121 8.70 4.29 1.49
C ASN A 121 9.55 4.67 0.26
N GLU A 122 9.71 3.75 -0.68
CA GLU A 122 10.46 3.96 -1.93
C GLU A 122 9.73 4.90 -2.92
N VAL A 123 8.42 5.10 -2.75
CA VAL A 123 7.61 5.92 -3.66
C VAL A 123 7.37 7.32 -3.07
N LEU A 124 7.02 7.42 -1.79
CA LEU A 124 6.53 8.65 -1.17
C LEU A 124 7.61 9.45 -0.44
N TYR A 125 8.70 8.81 0.00
CA TYR A 125 9.57 9.36 1.04
C TYR A 125 11.08 9.32 0.74
N GLU A 126 11.51 9.15 -0.52
CA GLU A 126 12.93 9.17 -0.89
C GLU A 126 13.69 10.26 -0.12
N ASP A 127 14.51 9.84 0.84
CA ASP A 127 15.45 10.62 1.65
C ASP A 127 14.90 11.71 2.62
N LEU A 128 13.66 11.59 3.12
CA LEU A 128 13.11 12.62 4.01
C LEU A 128 13.13 12.21 5.49
N ASN A 129 13.94 12.92 6.29
CA ASN A 129 13.88 12.91 7.76
C ASN A 129 12.70 13.77 8.22
N ILE A 130 11.47 13.30 7.96
CA ILE A 130 10.25 14.03 8.27
C ILE A 130 9.95 13.91 9.77
N LYS A 131 10.12 15.01 10.50
CA LYS A 131 9.55 15.19 11.84
C LYS A 131 8.11 15.67 11.64
N ASN A 132 7.16 14.75 11.54
CA ASN A 132 5.73 15.08 11.43
C ASN A 132 5.25 15.68 12.76
N GLU A 133 5.35 16.99 12.93
CA GLU A 133 5.04 17.64 14.21
C GLU A 133 3.53 17.77 14.44
N THR A 134 2.75 17.96 13.37
CA THR A 134 1.30 18.18 13.49
C THR A 134 0.51 17.44 12.42
N ILE A 135 -0.67 16.92 12.81
CA ILE A 135 -1.65 16.33 11.90
C ILE A 135 -2.99 17.04 12.12
N MET A 136 -3.67 17.38 11.03
CA MET A 136 -5.06 17.82 11.05
C MET A 136 -5.94 16.73 10.44
N VAL A 137 -6.96 16.30 11.18
CA VAL A 137 -7.88 15.24 10.77
C VAL A 137 -9.28 15.82 10.62
N GLU A 138 -9.80 15.87 9.40
CA GLU A 138 -11.19 16.23 9.09
C GLU A 138 -12.01 14.97 8.85
N VAL A 139 -13.12 14.82 9.58
CA VAL A 139 -14.08 13.72 9.44
C VAL A 139 -15.41 14.29 8.96
N LYS A 140 -15.94 13.73 7.88
CA LYS A 140 -17.27 14.05 7.35
C LYS A 140 -17.87 12.82 6.67
N ASP A 141 -19.06 12.42 7.10
CA ASP A 141 -19.78 11.27 6.55
C ASP A 141 -18.93 9.99 6.58
N ASN A 142 -18.72 9.34 5.43
CA ASN A 142 -17.86 8.17 5.27
C ASN A 142 -16.41 8.51 4.92
N LYS A 143 -16.01 9.78 5.02
CA LYS A 143 -14.69 10.26 4.61
C LYS A 143 -13.89 10.85 5.77
N ILE A 144 -12.61 10.49 5.84
CA ILE A 144 -11.61 11.07 6.73
C ILE A 144 -10.48 11.64 5.86
N ILE A 145 -10.04 12.85 6.17
CA ILE A 145 -8.90 13.49 5.51
C ILE A 145 -7.89 13.84 6.60
N GLU A 146 -6.70 13.26 6.49
CA GLU A 146 -5.56 13.51 7.36
C GLU A 146 -4.54 14.34 6.59
N LYS A 147 -4.06 15.43 7.19
CA LYS A 147 -3.05 16.30 6.61
C LYS A 147 -1.87 16.37 7.56
N PHE A 148 -0.69 16.05 7.05
CA PHE A 148 0.56 16.01 7.78
C PHE A 148 1.39 17.25 7.43
N PHE A 149 1.94 17.90 8.45
CA PHE A 149 2.69 19.16 8.30
C PHE A 149 4.00 19.14 9.10
N ASP A 150 4.99 19.87 8.59
CA ASP A 150 6.20 20.30 9.30
C ASP A 150 6.21 21.84 9.32
N GLY A 151 5.90 22.42 10.48
CA GLY A 151 5.57 23.83 10.62
C GLY A 151 4.42 24.23 9.68
N ASP A 152 4.67 25.18 8.78
CA ASP A 152 3.70 25.67 7.79
C ASP A 152 3.73 24.90 6.45
N LYS A 153 4.54 23.85 6.33
CA LYS A 153 4.71 23.10 5.07
C LYS A 153 3.80 21.89 5.04
N ASP A 154 2.99 21.79 3.98
CA ASP A 154 2.23 20.58 3.65
C ASP A 154 3.19 19.47 3.21
N LEU A 155 3.06 18.30 3.83
CA LEU A 155 3.89 17.14 3.51
C LEU A 155 3.08 16.11 2.73
N ILE A 156 2.01 15.62 3.37
CA ILE A 156 1.18 14.53 2.86
C ILE A 156 -0.28 14.78 3.23
N GLN A 157 -1.17 14.40 2.32
CA GLN A 157 -2.59 14.28 2.58
C GLN A 157 -3.03 12.84 2.35
N ILE A 158 -3.71 12.25 3.33
CA ILE A 158 -4.33 10.93 3.24
C ILE A 158 -5.84 11.13 3.27
N GLU A 159 -6.54 10.54 2.31
CA GLU A 159 -8.00 10.48 2.27
C GLU A 159 -8.43 9.03 2.42
N LEU A 160 -9.25 8.75 3.42
CA LEU A 160 -9.86 7.45 3.68
C LEU A 160 -11.35 7.57 3.40
N THR A 161 -11.89 6.73 2.52
CA THR A 161 -13.31 6.74 2.16
C THR A 161 -13.88 5.35 2.38
N ALA A 162 -14.73 5.18 3.39
CA ALA A 162 -15.36 3.89 3.68
C ALA A 162 -16.38 3.51 2.59
N ASN A 163 -16.51 2.21 2.36
CA ASN A 163 -17.62 1.66 1.58
C ASN A 163 -18.95 1.79 2.33
N ASP A 164 -20.07 1.54 1.65
CA ASP A 164 -21.42 1.80 2.17
C ASP A 164 -21.74 1.06 3.48
N ASP A 165 -21.15 -0.13 3.67
CA ASP A 165 -21.33 -0.95 4.86
C ASP A 165 -20.22 -0.77 5.91
N TYR A 166 -19.25 0.10 5.65
CA TYR A 166 -18.09 0.39 6.50
C TYR A 166 -17.23 -0.85 6.81
N SER A 167 -17.31 -1.90 6.00
CA SER A 167 -16.51 -3.11 6.13
C SER A 167 -15.09 -2.97 5.56
N SER A 168 -14.87 -1.97 4.70
CA SER A 168 -13.60 -1.63 4.07
C SER A 168 -13.53 -0.14 3.73
N TYR A 169 -12.42 0.28 3.13
CA TYR A 169 -12.22 1.66 2.71
C TYR A 169 -11.23 1.76 1.55
N ASP A 170 -11.40 2.79 0.74
CA ASP A 170 -10.40 3.27 -0.21
C ASP A 170 -9.46 4.23 0.50
N GLN A 171 -8.18 4.16 0.17
CA GLN A 171 -7.13 5.04 0.66
C GLN A 171 -6.49 5.79 -0.51
N LYS A 172 -6.44 7.11 -0.42
CA LYS A 172 -5.73 7.97 -1.39
C LYS A 172 -4.71 8.83 -0.67
N ILE A 173 -3.44 8.69 -1.04
CA ILE A 173 -2.31 9.42 -0.46
C ILE A 173 -1.76 10.35 -1.51
N TYR A 174 -1.62 11.62 -1.17
CA TYR A 174 -0.93 12.61 -1.99
C TYR A 174 0.31 13.11 -1.26
N SER A 175 1.49 12.95 -1.86
CA SER A 175 2.74 13.56 -1.37
C SER A 175 2.98 14.90 -2.06
N TYR A 176 2.96 15.97 -1.27
CA TYR A 176 3.32 17.30 -1.74
C TYR A 176 4.82 17.41 -2.06
N ILE A 177 5.63 16.49 -1.55
CA ILE A 177 7.08 16.49 -1.67
C ILE A 177 7.51 15.82 -2.97
N THR A 178 7.00 14.61 -3.23
CA THR A 178 7.33 13.85 -4.45
C THR A 178 6.38 14.10 -5.62
N LYS A 179 5.30 14.86 -5.40
CA LYS A 179 4.23 15.13 -6.38
C LYS A 179 3.57 13.85 -6.92
N LYS A 180 3.53 12.80 -6.10
CA LYS A 180 2.92 11.51 -6.44
C LYS A 180 1.58 11.35 -5.73
N THR A 181 0.64 10.71 -6.40
CA THR A 181 -0.63 10.25 -5.83
C THR A 181 -0.65 8.74 -5.82
N ILE A 182 -1.02 8.13 -4.70
CA ILE A 182 -1.24 6.68 -4.59
C ILE A 182 -2.69 6.48 -4.21
N THR A 183 -3.40 5.66 -4.96
CA THR A 183 -4.77 5.25 -4.62
C THR A 183 -4.79 3.74 -4.47
N VAL A 184 -5.39 3.27 -3.39
CA VAL A 184 -5.54 1.87 -3.00
C VAL A 184 -7.03 1.66 -2.71
N LYS A 185 -7.67 0.71 -3.39
CA LYS A 185 -9.11 0.46 -3.25
C LYS A 185 -9.38 -0.79 -2.46
N ASP A 186 -10.41 -0.76 -1.63
CA ASP A 186 -10.79 -1.89 -0.78
C ASP A 186 -9.59 -2.44 0.03
N VAL A 187 -9.01 -1.59 0.87
CA VAL A 187 -7.80 -1.90 1.64
C VAL A 187 -7.91 -3.21 2.43
N LEU A 188 -9.11 -3.53 2.94
CA LEU A 188 -9.37 -4.74 3.73
C LEU A 188 -9.78 -5.96 2.89
N ASN A 189 -9.76 -5.85 1.55
CA ASN A 189 -10.09 -6.91 0.60
C ASN A 189 -11.43 -7.60 0.94
N LYS A 190 -12.47 -6.83 1.26
CA LYS A 190 -13.80 -7.33 1.61
C LYS A 190 -14.76 -7.33 0.43
N ASP A 191 -14.46 -6.58 -0.62
CA ASP A 191 -15.26 -6.56 -1.84
C ASP A 191 -14.82 -7.69 -2.77
N THR A 192 -15.65 -8.74 -2.79
CA THR A 192 -15.49 -9.97 -3.60
C THR A 192 -15.26 -9.72 -5.11
N TYR A 193 -15.51 -8.50 -5.60
CA TYR A 193 -15.43 -8.12 -7.01
C TYR A 193 -14.07 -7.54 -7.43
N LEU A 194 -13.17 -7.18 -6.51
CA LEU A 194 -11.85 -6.61 -6.83
C LEU A 194 -10.75 -7.68 -6.97
N ASN A 195 -10.90 -8.59 -7.94
CA ASN A 195 -9.81 -9.48 -8.40
C ASN A 195 -8.96 -8.83 -9.51
N THR A 196 -8.87 -7.50 -9.54
CA THR A 196 -8.12 -6.73 -10.54
C THR A 196 -7.07 -5.87 -9.84
N LYS A 197 -6.15 -5.25 -10.59
CA LYS A 197 -5.23 -4.26 -10.02
C LYS A 197 -6.06 -3.18 -9.31
N ASN A 198 -5.96 -3.16 -8.00
CA ASN A 198 -6.76 -2.34 -7.09
C ASN A 198 -5.97 -1.16 -6.50
N GLY A 199 -4.71 -1.01 -6.91
CA GLY A 199 -3.89 0.16 -6.62
C GLY A 199 -3.37 0.87 -7.87
N ILE A 200 -3.14 2.17 -7.76
CA ILE A 200 -2.48 2.99 -8.78
C ILE A 200 -1.58 4.05 -8.15
N ILE A 201 -0.38 4.22 -8.71
CA ILE A 201 0.53 5.35 -8.47
C ILE A 201 0.47 6.26 -9.69
N GLU A 202 0.28 7.55 -9.49
CA GLU A 202 0.27 8.58 -10.53
C GLU A 202 1.41 9.56 -10.27
N TYR A 203 2.22 9.79 -11.30
CA TYR A 203 3.34 10.72 -11.29
C TYR A 203 2.97 11.99 -12.08
N GLU A 204 3.59 13.13 -11.72
CA GLU A 204 3.32 14.42 -12.37
C GLU A 204 3.66 14.43 -13.87
N ASP A 205 4.64 13.63 -14.29
CA ASP A 205 5.03 13.48 -15.70
C ASP A 205 4.04 12.65 -16.53
N GLY A 206 2.99 12.12 -15.91
CA GLY A 206 1.98 11.26 -16.55
C GLY A 206 2.33 9.77 -16.54
N LYS A 207 3.46 9.38 -15.93
CA LYS A 207 3.76 7.97 -15.67
C LYS A 207 2.77 7.41 -14.66
N THR A 208 2.35 6.16 -14.83
CA THR A 208 1.48 5.47 -13.88
C THR A 208 2.02 4.08 -13.54
N ILE A 209 1.69 3.58 -12.35
CA ILE A 209 1.94 2.19 -11.95
C ILE A 209 0.65 1.63 -11.38
N GLU A 210 0.01 0.72 -12.11
CA GLU A 210 -1.12 -0.04 -11.58
C GLU A 210 -0.61 -1.30 -10.89
N PHE A 211 -1.14 -1.64 -9.72
CA PHE A 211 -0.66 -2.78 -8.92
C PHE A 211 -1.79 -3.49 -8.17
N THR A 212 -1.52 -4.72 -7.72
CA THR A 212 -2.33 -5.39 -6.69
C THR A 212 -1.73 -5.16 -5.31
N HIS A 213 -2.57 -5.14 -4.27
CA HIS A 213 -2.10 -4.98 -2.90
C HIS A 213 -2.70 -6.00 -1.92
N LYS A 214 -2.05 -6.08 -0.76
CA LYS A 214 -2.52 -6.82 0.41
C LYS A 214 -2.40 -5.91 1.63
N ASN A 215 -3.54 -5.50 2.21
CA ASN A 215 -3.59 -4.58 3.36
C ASN A 215 -2.80 -3.29 3.08
N SER A 216 -3.19 -2.60 2.01
CA SER A 216 -2.45 -1.48 1.40
C SER A 216 -1.11 -1.83 0.76
N GLU A 217 -0.27 -2.71 1.30
CA GLU A 217 1.06 -3.03 0.76
C GLU A 217 1.04 -3.61 -0.67
N MET A 218 1.83 -3.04 -1.59
CA MET A 218 1.95 -3.51 -2.97
C MET A 218 2.50 -4.94 -2.97
N ASN A 219 1.71 -5.86 -3.52
CA ASN A 219 1.99 -7.30 -3.52
C ASN A 219 1.30 -7.96 -4.70
N GLY A 220 2.08 -8.61 -5.57
CA GLY A 220 1.59 -9.27 -6.78
C GLY A 220 1.86 -8.47 -8.07
N PRO A 221 1.13 -8.75 -9.15
CA PRO A 221 1.39 -8.17 -10.46
C PRO A 221 1.22 -6.64 -10.51
N ALA A 222 2.07 -6.00 -11.31
CA ALA A 222 2.03 -4.57 -11.56
C ALA A 222 2.40 -4.24 -13.01
N ILE A 223 1.89 -3.10 -13.49
CA ILE A 223 2.23 -2.53 -14.80
C ILE A 223 2.57 -1.06 -14.64
N GLU A 224 3.80 -0.70 -15.00
CA GLU A 224 4.24 0.69 -15.15
C GLU A 224 4.01 1.13 -16.60
N THR A 225 3.29 2.23 -16.80
CA THR A 225 3.03 2.83 -18.12
C THR A 225 3.71 4.19 -18.19
N PHE A 226 4.52 4.39 -19.24
CA PHE A 226 5.24 5.64 -19.48
C PHE A 226 4.44 6.56 -20.41
N PRO A 227 4.62 7.89 -20.32
CA PRO A 227 3.95 8.86 -21.19
C PRO A 227 4.21 8.64 -22.69
N ASN A 228 5.37 8.07 -23.04
CA ASN A 228 5.72 7.74 -24.41
C ASN A 228 4.95 6.52 -24.96
N GLY A 229 4.22 5.78 -24.12
CA GLY A 229 3.46 4.58 -24.45
C GLY A 229 4.19 3.26 -24.16
N ASP A 230 5.45 3.30 -23.70
CA ASP A 230 6.16 2.11 -23.24
C ASP A 230 5.51 1.57 -21.96
N LYS A 231 5.63 0.26 -21.74
CA LYS A 231 5.10 -0.41 -20.55
C LYS A 231 6.11 -1.36 -19.95
N ILE A 232 6.08 -1.54 -18.64
CA ILE A 232 6.86 -2.58 -17.95
C ILE A 232 5.91 -3.37 -17.07
N GLU A 233 5.87 -4.68 -17.27
CA GLU A 233 5.15 -5.63 -16.42
C GLU A 233 6.14 -6.29 -15.44
N PHE A 234 5.76 -6.37 -14.17
CA PHE A 234 6.59 -6.95 -13.11
C PHE A 234 5.76 -7.33 -11.88
N ASN A 235 6.40 -7.82 -10.82
CA ASN A 235 5.74 -8.13 -9.55
C ASN A 235 6.31 -7.32 -8.39
N PHE A 236 5.43 -6.94 -7.47
CA PHE A 236 5.78 -6.43 -6.14
C PHE A 236 5.76 -7.56 -5.11
N VAL A 237 6.68 -7.49 -4.15
CA VAL A 237 6.58 -8.19 -2.85
C VAL A 237 6.98 -7.21 -1.76
N ASN A 238 6.07 -6.94 -0.84
CA ASN A 238 6.23 -5.98 0.26
C ASN A 238 6.82 -4.65 -0.25
N ASP A 239 6.10 -4.01 -1.17
CA ASP A 239 6.46 -2.73 -1.81
C ASP A 239 7.71 -2.71 -2.70
N LYS A 240 8.42 -3.83 -2.84
CA LYS A 240 9.65 -3.91 -3.65
C LYS A 240 9.41 -4.62 -4.97
N ARG A 241 9.96 -4.07 -6.05
CA ARG A 241 9.99 -4.77 -7.35
C ARG A 241 10.92 -5.97 -7.23
N ILE A 242 10.44 -7.13 -7.67
CA ILE A 242 11.23 -8.36 -7.58
C ILE A 242 11.13 -9.20 -8.85
N GLY A 243 12.18 -9.97 -9.11
CA GLY A 243 12.16 -11.03 -10.12
C GLY A 243 12.20 -10.52 -11.56
N GLU A 244 11.77 -11.38 -12.47
CA GLU A 244 11.69 -11.08 -13.90
C GLU A 244 10.67 -9.97 -14.18
N ALA A 245 11.01 -9.10 -15.11
CA ALA A 245 10.21 -8.01 -15.61
C ALA A 245 10.32 -7.96 -17.13
N GLU A 246 9.25 -7.47 -17.75
CA GLU A 246 9.12 -7.42 -19.19
C GLU A 246 8.75 -6.00 -19.62
N LYS A 247 9.65 -5.37 -20.38
CA LYS A 247 9.41 -4.06 -20.97
C LYS A 247 8.93 -4.21 -22.40
N PHE A 248 7.82 -3.56 -22.70
CA PHE A 248 7.26 -3.41 -24.04
C PHE A 248 7.49 -1.99 -24.51
N TYR A 249 8.16 -1.84 -25.63
CA TYR A 249 8.43 -0.56 -26.24
C TYR A 249 7.36 -0.24 -27.29
N LYS A 250 6.99 1.03 -27.41
CA LYS A 250 6.00 1.47 -28.40
C LYS A 250 6.38 1.16 -29.85
N ASN A 251 7.69 1.07 -30.14
CA ASN A 251 8.19 0.71 -31.46
C ASN A 251 8.04 -0.79 -31.80
N GLY A 252 7.55 -1.61 -30.87
CA GLY A 252 7.37 -3.05 -31.03
C GLY A 252 8.52 -3.89 -30.46
N ASP A 253 9.58 -3.26 -29.96
CA ASP A 253 10.65 -3.97 -29.27
C ASP A 253 10.16 -4.47 -27.90
N ARG A 254 10.86 -5.47 -27.36
CA ARG A 254 10.57 -6.07 -26.07
C ARG A 254 11.87 -6.41 -25.35
N GLU A 255 11.93 -6.19 -24.04
CA GLU A 255 13.10 -6.56 -23.25
C GLU A 255 12.67 -7.33 -22.00
N ILE A 256 13.27 -8.49 -21.78
CA ILE A 256 13.14 -9.26 -20.53
C ILE A 256 14.38 -8.98 -19.69
N PHE A 257 14.20 -8.69 -18.41
CA PHE A 257 15.29 -8.46 -17.46
C PHE A 257 14.84 -8.84 -16.05
N THR A 258 15.78 -8.84 -15.09
CA THR A 258 15.47 -9.11 -13.68
C THR A 258 15.75 -7.89 -12.82
N TYR A 259 14.82 -7.56 -11.91
CA TYR A 259 15.05 -6.57 -10.86
C TYR A 259 15.96 -7.13 -9.77
N GLY A 260 17.05 -6.41 -9.50
CA GLY A 260 17.92 -6.58 -8.35
C GLY A 260 17.59 -5.59 -7.24
N LYS A 261 18.61 -5.21 -6.46
CA LYS A 261 18.45 -4.26 -5.35
C LYS A 261 18.15 -2.85 -5.88
N ASN A 262 17.38 -2.08 -5.11
CA ASN A 262 17.08 -0.67 -5.37
C ASN A 262 16.52 -0.43 -6.78
N ASN A 263 15.63 -1.32 -7.24
CA ASN A 263 14.98 -1.26 -8.56
C ASN A 263 15.94 -1.27 -9.76
N LYS A 264 17.19 -1.69 -9.59
CA LYS A 264 18.18 -1.76 -10.68
C LYS A 264 18.10 -3.10 -11.40
N LYS A 265 18.33 -3.09 -12.73
CA LYS A 265 18.52 -4.33 -13.50
C LYS A 265 19.72 -5.10 -12.98
N ASN A 266 19.59 -6.41 -12.78
CA ASN A 266 20.70 -7.24 -12.33
C ASN A 266 20.54 -8.68 -12.86
N GLY A 267 21.61 -9.24 -13.42
CA GLY A 267 21.59 -10.54 -14.10
C GLY A 267 21.39 -10.41 -15.60
N SER A 268 20.99 -11.51 -16.24
CA SER A 268 20.79 -11.56 -17.69
C SER A 268 19.62 -10.68 -18.14
N SER A 269 19.75 -10.13 -19.35
CA SER A 269 18.68 -9.44 -20.05
C SER A 269 18.68 -9.82 -21.51
N THR A 270 17.49 -10.02 -22.07
CA THR A 270 17.29 -10.36 -23.48
C THR A 270 16.40 -9.30 -24.12
N TYR A 271 16.97 -8.58 -25.09
CA TYR A 271 16.27 -7.59 -25.90
C TYR A 271 15.87 -8.22 -27.23
N TYR A 272 14.58 -8.16 -27.56
CA TYR A 272 13.99 -8.60 -28.82
C TYR A 272 13.64 -7.36 -29.63
N PHE A 273 14.29 -7.21 -30.77
CA PHE A 273 14.02 -6.10 -31.70
C PHE A 273 12.81 -6.45 -32.56
N ALA A 274 11.99 -5.45 -32.89
CA ALA A 274 10.82 -5.61 -33.75
C ALA A 274 11.16 -6.13 -35.15
N ASN A 275 12.40 -5.93 -35.61
CA ASN A 275 12.90 -6.47 -36.87
C ASN A 275 13.17 -7.99 -36.83
N GLY A 276 13.19 -8.61 -35.64
CA GLY A 276 13.44 -10.03 -35.39
C GLY A 276 14.84 -10.36 -34.87
N ASP A 277 15.71 -9.37 -34.69
CA ASP A 277 17.02 -9.55 -34.07
C ASP A 277 16.87 -9.70 -32.54
N VAL A 278 17.89 -10.25 -31.89
CA VAL A 278 17.92 -10.47 -30.44
C VAL A 278 19.29 -10.13 -29.86
N GLU A 279 19.34 -9.36 -28.77
CA GLU A 279 20.56 -9.09 -28.01
C GLU A 279 20.45 -9.67 -26.60
N GLU A 280 21.40 -10.50 -26.21
CA GLU A 280 21.58 -10.99 -24.84
C GLU A 280 22.72 -10.23 -24.16
N THR A 281 22.43 -9.68 -22.99
CA THR A 281 23.39 -8.90 -22.18
C THR A 281 23.31 -9.28 -20.72
N ILE A 282 24.27 -8.80 -19.92
CA ILE A 282 24.27 -8.98 -18.46
C ILE A 282 24.38 -7.60 -17.80
N TYR A 283 23.53 -7.37 -16.81
CA TYR A 283 23.57 -6.21 -15.93
C TYR A 283 24.14 -6.57 -14.56
N VAL A 284 24.97 -5.68 -14.01
CA VAL A 284 25.38 -5.70 -12.60
C VAL A 284 25.05 -4.34 -12.01
N ASP A 285 24.16 -4.31 -11.02
CA ASP A 285 23.68 -3.08 -10.37
C ASP A 285 23.30 -1.96 -11.36
N GLY A 286 22.55 -2.31 -12.41
CA GLY A 286 22.05 -1.40 -13.43
C GLY A 286 23.05 -1.06 -14.54
N VAL A 287 24.26 -1.62 -14.51
CA VAL A 287 25.31 -1.34 -15.50
C VAL A 287 25.57 -2.58 -16.36
N LEU A 288 25.61 -2.42 -17.69
CA LEU A 288 25.98 -3.50 -18.60
C LEU A 288 27.44 -3.93 -18.35
N GLN A 289 27.65 -5.23 -18.15
CA GLN A 289 28.93 -5.83 -17.82
C GLN A 289 29.05 -7.25 -18.41
N GLY A 290 30.25 -7.68 -18.76
CA GLY A 290 30.53 -9.07 -19.12
C GLY A 290 30.16 -9.41 -20.57
N PRO A 291 30.03 -10.71 -20.90
CA PRO A 291 29.74 -11.16 -22.26
C PRO A 291 28.35 -10.72 -22.74
N ALA A 292 28.28 -10.41 -24.03
CA ALA A 292 27.04 -10.12 -24.74
C ALA A 292 27.05 -10.81 -26.11
N LYS A 293 25.85 -11.05 -26.62
CA LYS A 293 25.63 -11.78 -27.87
C LYS A 293 24.49 -11.13 -28.65
N TYR A 294 24.75 -10.78 -29.90
CA TYR A 294 23.75 -10.31 -30.83
C TYR A 294 23.45 -11.40 -31.85
N MET A 295 22.17 -11.72 -32.04
CA MET A 295 21.67 -12.71 -32.98
C MET A 295 20.82 -11.97 -34.02
N TYR A 296 21.31 -11.95 -35.25
CA TYR A 296 20.59 -11.42 -36.38
C TYR A 296 19.46 -12.37 -36.78
N LYS A 297 18.37 -11.84 -37.34
CA LYS A 297 17.21 -12.61 -37.81
C LYS A 297 17.58 -13.69 -38.83
N ASP A 298 18.63 -13.49 -39.61
CA ASP A 298 19.15 -14.46 -40.57
C ASP A 298 19.93 -15.62 -39.93
N GLY A 299 20.12 -15.57 -38.61
CA GLY A 299 20.83 -16.58 -37.82
C GLY A 299 22.31 -16.28 -37.60
N ALA A 300 22.86 -15.20 -38.18
CA ALA A 300 24.22 -14.77 -37.88
C ALA A 300 24.34 -14.38 -36.39
N VAL A 301 25.51 -14.63 -35.80
CA VAL A 301 25.75 -14.37 -34.38
C VAL A 301 27.05 -13.61 -34.20
N GLU A 302 26.97 -12.51 -33.46
CA GLU A 302 28.09 -11.68 -33.08
C GLU A 302 28.29 -11.72 -31.56
N HIS A 303 29.54 -11.85 -31.11
CA HIS A 303 29.88 -11.88 -29.70
C HIS A 303 30.80 -10.70 -29.36
N TYR A 304 30.49 -10.02 -28.26
CA TYR A 304 31.29 -8.91 -27.74
C TYR A 304 31.16 -8.88 -26.21
N LYS A 305 31.73 -7.87 -25.57
CA LYS A 305 31.61 -7.69 -24.12
C LYS A 305 31.24 -6.27 -23.79
N TYR A 306 30.60 -6.07 -22.64
CA TYR A 306 30.47 -4.78 -22.00
C TYR A 306 31.43 -4.67 -20.83
N LYS A 307 32.02 -3.48 -20.66
CA LYS A 307 32.73 -3.09 -19.45
C LYS A 307 32.29 -1.68 -19.08
N ASP A 308 31.77 -1.52 -17.87
CA ASP A 308 31.32 -0.23 -17.32
C ASP A 308 30.31 0.47 -18.25
N GLY A 309 29.36 -0.30 -18.78
CA GLY A 309 28.33 0.19 -19.68
C GLY A 309 28.78 0.39 -21.14
N LYS A 310 30.06 0.15 -21.46
CA LYS A 310 30.61 0.38 -22.80
C LYS A 310 30.91 -0.94 -23.51
N ARG A 311 30.46 -1.06 -24.75
CA ARG A 311 30.82 -2.17 -25.62
C ARG A 311 32.33 -2.12 -25.90
N ILE A 312 32.99 -3.24 -25.67
CA ILE A 312 34.39 -3.48 -26.04
C ILE A 312 34.41 -4.63 -27.04
N GLU A 313 35.10 -4.40 -28.15
CA GLU A 313 35.43 -5.45 -29.11
C GLU A 313 36.62 -6.24 -28.55
N ASN A 314 36.62 -7.56 -28.77
CA ASN A 314 37.76 -8.41 -28.38
C ASN A 314 38.95 -8.14 -29.30
#